data_AF-A0AAX2ZFP9-F1
#
_entry.id   AF-A0AAX2ZFP9-F1
#
_cell.length_a   1.000
_cell.length_b   1.000
_cell.length_c   1.000
_cell.angle_alpha   90.00
_cell.angle_beta   90.00
_cell.angle_gamma   90.00
#
_symmetry.space_group_name_H-M   'P 1'
#
loop_
_entity.id
_entity.type
_entity.pdbx_description
1 polymer ?
#
loop_
_entity_poly.entity_id
_entity_poly.type
_entity_poly.pdbx_seq_one_letter_code
_entity_poly.pdbx_strand_id
1 'polypeptide(L)'
;MIKGDSKLLSIEEVEFDLNRCEEVLKNNDYMEVVIAIEELQDKYRNKINNISENENNVVWNYSKKDLEKIKTCLFDYKKEMIKEEKLKNIEERLKDFKLFIKDNNVKYKNDLDEIINLIEDINNKDISLDEKYEKLKICFNLLKKTDRKTSMYILELITLSIK
;
A
#
# COMPACT_ATOMS: atom_id res chain seq x y z
N MET A 1 32.51 -5.34 -3.18
CA MET A 1 31.72 -4.28 -2.53
C MET A 1 30.50 -4.93 -1.92
N ILE A 2 30.39 -4.86 -0.60
CA ILE A 2 29.29 -5.45 0.16
C ILE A 2 28.05 -4.65 -0.22
N LYS A 3 27.04 -5.32 -0.80
CA LYS A 3 25.70 -4.75 -0.94
C LYS A 3 25.25 -4.42 0.48
N GLY A 4 25.30 -3.14 0.84
CA GLY A 4 24.79 -2.68 2.12
C GLY A 4 23.34 -3.13 2.24
N ASP A 5 22.99 -3.73 3.38
CA ASP A 5 21.64 -4.14 3.71
C ASP A 5 20.69 -2.97 3.41
N SER A 6 19.94 -3.10 2.32
CA SER A 6 18.83 -2.22 1.99
C SER A 6 17.76 -2.47 3.05
N LYS A 7 17.89 -1.82 4.21
CA LYS A 7 16.84 -1.81 5.22
C LYS A 7 15.56 -1.32 4.53
N LEU A 8 14.57 -2.21 4.45
CA LEU A 8 13.23 -1.85 4.01
C LEU A 8 12.74 -0.74 4.94
N LEU A 9 12.35 0.40 4.36
CA LEU A 9 11.78 1.50 5.13
C LEU A 9 10.38 1.13 5.60
N SER A 10 10.01 1.55 6.80
CA SER A 10 8.62 1.43 7.27
C SER A 10 7.76 2.60 6.81
N ILE A 11 6.44 2.40 6.75
CA ILE A 11 5.48 3.48 6.48
C ILE A 11 5.62 4.61 7.51
N GLU A 12 5.94 4.28 8.76
CA GLU A 12 6.17 5.25 9.85
C GLU A 12 7.43 6.11 9.60
N GLU A 13 8.51 5.51 9.08
CA GLU A 13 9.72 6.25 8.72
C GLU A 13 9.45 7.24 7.56
N VAL A 14 8.63 6.86 6.58
CA VAL A 14 8.22 7.76 5.48
C VAL A 14 7.31 8.88 5.99
N GLU A 15 6.40 8.57 6.93
CA GLU A 15 5.52 9.56 7.54
C GLU A 15 6.28 10.61 8.36
N PHE A 16 7.28 10.17 9.11
CA PHE A 16 8.17 11.06 9.84
C PHE A 16 8.85 12.06 8.90
N ASP A 17 9.37 11.58 7.76
CA ASP A 17 10.02 12.44 6.76
C ASP A 17 9.03 13.40 6.08
N LEU A 18 7.81 12.96 5.80
CA LEU A 18 6.74 13.82 5.28
C LEU A 18 6.40 14.96 6.25
N ASN A 19 6.28 14.66 7.54
CA ASN A 19 6.05 15.66 8.59
C ASN A 19 7.21 16.65 8.69
N ARG A 20 8.46 16.16 8.56
CA ARG A 20 9.63 17.03 8.50
C ARG A 20 9.60 17.97 7.30
N CYS A 21 9.23 17.49 6.11
CA CYS A 21 9.05 18.36 4.94
C CYS A 21 8.06 19.49 5.22
N GLU A 22 6.94 19.19 5.88
CA GLU A 22 5.92 20.18 6.25
C GLU A 22 6.46 21.25 7.21
N GLU A 23 7.18 20.82 8.23
CA GLU A 23 7.78 21.71 9.21
C GLU A 23 8.80 22.65 8.56
N VAL A 24 9.71 22.11 7.75
CA VAL A 24 10.75 22.88 7.06
C VAL A 24 10.13 23.88 6.06
N LEU A 25 9.13 23.44 5.28
CA LEU A 25 8.44 24.31 4.34
C LEU A 25 7.73 25.48 5.04
N LYS A 26 7.13 25.22 6.22
CA LYS A 26 6.46 26.21 7.06
C LYS A 26 7.43 27.21 7.68
N ASN A 27 8.54 26.73 8.23
CA ASN A 27 9.55 27.58 8.87
C ASN A 27 10.32 28.44 7.85
N ASN A 28 10.39 28.01 6.58
CA ASN A 28 11.01 28.76 5.49
C ASN A 28 12.48 29.12 5.74
N ASP A 29 13.17 28.32 6.56
CA ASP A 29 14.61 28.46 6.73
C ASP A 29 15.34 27.83 5.54
N TYR A 30 16.15 28.63 4.86
CA TYR A 30 16.82 28.18 3.64
C TYR A 30 17.86 27.09 3.91
N MET A 31 18.60 27.15 5.03
CA MET A 31 19.57 26.13 5.38
C MET A 31 18.87 24.80 5.66
N GLU A 32 17.77 24.83 6.42
CA GLU A 32 16.98 23.64 6.71
C GLU A 32 16.37 23.03 5.45
N VAL A 33 15.96 23.85 4.48
CA VAL A 33 15.49 23.36 3.17
C VAL A 33 16.59 22.60 2.44
N VAL A 34 17.80 23.16 2.38
CA VAL A 34 18.95 22.53 1.72
C VAL A 34 19.32 21.21 2.40
N ILE A 35 19.41 21.19 3.74
CA ILE A 35 19.72 19.99 4.53
C ILE A 35 18.66 18.91 4.31
N ALA A 36 17.38 19.26 4.37
CA ALA A 36 16.29 18.31 4.18
C ALA A 36 16.33 17.68 2.78
N ILE A 37 16.60 18.47 1.73
CA ILE A 37 16.68 17.96 0.37
C ILE A 37 17.80 16.92 0.23
N GLU A 38 19.02 17.24 0.67
CA GLU A 38 20.17 16.33 0.56
C GLU A 38 19.95 15.02 1.32
N GLU A 39 19.47 15.10 2.57
CA GLU A 39 19.24 13.92 3.40
C GLU A 39 18.13 13.02 2.83
N LEU A 40 17.05 13.60 2.31
CA LEU A 40 15.96 12.83 1.70
C LEU A 40 16.38 12.24 0.35
N GLN A 41 17.11 12.97 -0.47
CA GLN A 41 17.65 12.43 -1.72
C GLN A 41 18.57 11.25 -1.45
N ASP A 42 19.50 11.35 -0.49
CA ASP A 42 20.38 10.24 -0.14
C ASP A 42 19.60 9.02 0.41
N LYS A 43 18.66 9.23 1.34
CA LYS A 43 17.86 8.17 1.97
C LYS A 43 17.00 7.38 0.98
N TYR A 44 16.48 8.05 -0.05
CA TYR A 44 15.51 7.49 -0.99
C TYR A 44 16.04 7.29 -2.43
N ARG A 45 17.29 7.68 -2.73
CA ARG A 45 17.91 7.62 -4.07
C ARG A 45 17.65 6.31 -4.82
N ASN A 46 17.73 5.19 -4.11
CA ASN A 46 17.62 3.85 -4.67
C ASN A 46 16.22 3.23 -4.49
N LYS A 47 15.25 3.98 -3.95
CA LYS A 47 13.92 3.51 -3.57
C LYS A 47 12.80 4.21 -4.33
N ILE A 48 12.99 5.49 -4.65
CA ILE A 48 12.00 6.31 -5.33
C ILE A 48 12.63 6.85 -6.61
N ASN A 49 12.04 6.51 -7.75
CA ASN A 49 12.43 7.10 -9.01
C ASN A 49 12.17 8.61 -8.95
N ASN A 50 13.08 9.39 -9.54
CA ASN A 50 12.94 10.84 -9.70
C ASN A 50 13.07 11.68 -8.42
N ILE A 51 13.37 11.08 -7.26
CA ILE A 51 13.65 11.86 -6.04
C ILE A 51 14.88 12.79 -6.20
N SER A 52 15.83 12.37 -7.04
CA SER A 52 17.05 13.08 -7.40
C SER A 52 16.98 13.76 -8.78
N GLU A 53 15.82 13.85 -9.44
CA GLU A 53 15.72 14.46 -10.79
C GLU A 53 16.14 15.95 -10.82
N ASN A 54 16.11 16.62 -9.67
CA ASN A 54 16.57 18.00 -9.51
C ASN A 54 17.89 18.07 -8.72
N GLU A 55 18.70 17.00 -8.69
CA GLU A 55 20.06 17.07 -8.13
C GLU A 55 20.82 18.18 -8.86
N ASN A 56 21.04 19.28 -8.15
CA ASN A 56 21.84 20.37 -8.65
C ASN A 56 23.29 20.02 -8.35
N ASN A 57 24.17 20.15 -9.34
CA ASN A 57 25.63 20.04 -9.13
C ASN A 57 26.16 21.03 -8.06
N VAL A 58 25.34 22.02 -7.67
CA VAL A 58 25.62 22.98 -6.61
C VAL A 58 24.47 22.93 -5.59
N VAL A 59 24.76 22.39 -4.41
CA VAL A 59 23.83 22.21 -3.28
C VAL A 59 23.11 23.52 -2.87
N TRP A 60 23.75 24.67 -3.09
CA TRP A 60 23.17 25.99 -2.80
C TRP A 60 22.11 26.47 -3.81
N ASN A 61 21.82 25.69 -4.86
CA ASN A 61 20.78 26.06 -5.83
C ASN A 61 19.42 25.45 -5.51
N TYR A 62 19.30 24.67 -4.44
CA TYR A 62 18.02 24.14 -4.03
C TYR A 62 17.05 25.23 -3.60
N SER A 63 15.79 24.96 -3.88
CA SER A 63 14.68 25.84 -3.58
C SER A 63 13.59 25.10 -2.81
N LYS A 64 12.66 25.86 -2.23
CA LYS A 64 11.46 25.29 -1.59
C LYS A 64 10.61 24.45 -2.54
N LYS A 65 10.60 24.79 -3.84
CA LYS A 65 9.92 24.00 -4.86
C LYS A 65 10.53 22.61 -5.01
N ASP A 66 11.83 22.47 -4.78
CA ASP A 66 12.49 21.17 -4.87
C ASP A 66 12.11 20.28 -3.68
N LEU A 67 12.03 20.86 -2.47
CA LEU A 67 11.50 20.15 -1.30
C LEU A 67 10.02 19.79 -1.46
N GLU A 68 9.20 20.66 -2.07
CA GLU A 68 7.80 20.36 -2.39
C GLU A 68 7.68 19.15 -3.34
N LYS A 69 8.52 19.08 -4.39
CA LYS A 69 8.56 17.93 -5.29
C LYS A 69 8.94 16.65 -4.56
N ILE A 70 9.98 16.69 -3.73
CA ILE A 70 10.40 15.54 -2.90
C ILE A 70 9.25 15.08 -1.99
N LYS A 71 8.55 16.03 -1.35
CA LYS A 71 7.37 15.73 -0.52
C LYS A 71 6.30 14.99 -1.34
N THR A 72 6.02 15.42 -2.57
CA THR A 72 5.08 14.71 -3.46
C THR A 72 5.56 13.29 -3.78
N CYS A 73 6.84 13.11 -4.12
CA CYS A 73 7.43 11.80 -4.37
C CYS A 73 7.30 10.86 -3.16
N LEU A 74 7.57 11.36 -1.94
CA LEU A 74 7.42 10.59 -0.70
C LEU A 74 5.96 10.21 -0.44
N PHE A 75 5.03 11.11 -0.71
CA PHE A 75 3.60 10.88 -0.51
C PHE A 75 3.07 9.79 -1.46
N ASP A 76 3.46 9.84 -2.73
CA ASP A 76 3.09 8.82 -3.71
C ASP A 76 3.75 7.47 -3.38
N TYR A 77 5.01 7.46 -2.97
CA TYR A 77 5.69 6.26 -2.50
C TYR A 77 4.97 5.61 -1.30
N LYS A 78 4.56 6.41 -0.31
CA LYS A 78 3.79 5.93 0.85
C LYS A 78 2.48 5.27 0.42
N LYS A 79 1.76 5.87 -0.55
CA LYS A 79 0.50 5.30 -1.06
C LYS A 79 0.72 3.93 -1.70
N GLU A 80 1.77 3.78 -2.51
CA GLU A 80 2.10 2.50 -3.12
C GLU A 80 2.45 1.44 -2.06
N MET A 81 3.24 1.80 -1.04
CA MET A 81 3.54 0.88 0.08
C MET A 81 2.28 0.38 0.79
N ILE A 82 1.34 1.27 1.09
CA ILE A 82 0.06 0.90 1.73
C ILE A 82 -0.76 -0.03 0.82
N LYS A 83 -0.77 0.24 -0.48
CA LYS A 83 -1.48 -0.58 -1.47
C LYS A 83 -0.88 -1.99 -1.56
N GLU A 84 0.44 -2.10 -1.60
CA GLU A 84 1.14 -3.40 -1.60
C GLU A 84 0.87 -4.21 -0.33
N GLU A 85 0.89 -3.57 0.85
CA GLU A 85 0.60 -4.25 2.11
C GLU A 85 -0.85 -4.75 2.17
N LYS A 86 -1.81 -3.94 1.71
CA LYS A 86 -3.21 -4.37 1.57
C LYS A 86 -3.36 -5.58 0.64
N LEU A 87 -2.71 -5.56 -0.52
CA LEU A 87 -2.76 -6.68 -1.47
C LEU A 87 -2.15 -7.95 -0.87
N LYS A 88 -0.98 -7.85 -0.22
CA LYS A 88 -0.36 -8.99 0.48
C LYS A 88 -1.27 -9.58 1.55
N ASN A 89 -1.88 -8.74 2.38
CA ASN A 89 -2.81 -9.19 3.42
C ASN A 89 -4.02 -9.93 2.83
N ILE A 90 -4.58 -9.44 1.71
CA ILE A 90 -5.68 -10.10 1.01
C ILE A 90 -5.23 -11.44 0.43
N GLU A 91 -4.07 -11.49 -0.24
CA GLU A 91 -3.52 -12.72 -0.81
C GLU A 91 -3.25 -13.80 0.24
N GLU A 92 -2.69 -13.42 1.39
CA GLU A 92 -2.48 -14.33 2.51
C GLU A 92 -3.80 -14.90 3.03
N ARG A 93 -4.82 -14.05 3.20
CA ARG A 93 -6.16 -14.49 3.63
C ARG A 93 -6.88 -15.36 2.61
N LEU A 94 -6.69 -15.09 1.31
CA LEU A 94 -7.20 -15.97 0.25
C LEU A 94 -6.54 -17.34 0.29
N LYS A 95 -5.21 -17.41 0.52
CA LYS A 95 -4.48 -18.67 0.68
C LYS A 95 -4.97 -19.45 1.90
N ASP A 96 -5.14 -18.77 3.05
CA ASP A 96 -5.69 -19.38 4.27
C ASP A 96 -7.07 -19.99 4.01
N PHE A 97 -7.94 -19.26 3.28
CA PHE A 97 -9.29 -19.74 2.99
C PHE A 97 -9.30 -20.92 2.01
N LYS A 98 -8.45 -20.88 0.96
CA LYS A 98 -8.23 -22.01 0.03
C LYS A 98 -7.79 -23.27 0.80
N LEU A 99 -6.85 -23.14 1.74
CA LEU A 99 -6.41 -24.25 2.60
C LEU A 99 -7.54 -24.77 3.50
N PHE A 100 -8.30 -23.87 4.13
CA PHE A 100 -9.44 -24.24 4.96
C PHE A 100 -10.48 -25.07 4.18
N ILE A 101 -10.84 -24.68 2.96
CA ILE A 101 -11.80 -25.42 2.12
C ILE A 101 -11.25 -26.79 1.72
N LYS A 102 -9.95 -26.89 1.45
CA LYS A 102 -9.29 -28.14 1.07
C LYS A 102 -9.27 -29.14 2.23
N ASP A 103 -8.88 -28.68 3.42
CA ASP A 103 -8.65 -29.53 4.59
C ASP A 103 -9.94 -29.90 5.32
N ASN A 104 -11.06 -29.24 5.00
CA ASN A 104 -12.36 -29.48 5.64
C ASN A 104 -13.40 -29.99 4.63
N ASN A 105 -14.40 -30.73 5.13
CA ASN A 105 -15.55 -31.15 4.32
C ASN A 105 -16.61 -30.04 4.25
N VAL A 106 -16.23 -28.90 3.67
CA VAL A 106 -17.09 -27.72 3.53
C VAL A 106 -18.15 -27.97 2.46
N LYS A 107 -19.39 -27.52 2.71
CA LYS A 107 -20.47 -27.54 1.71
C LYS A 107 -20.27 -26.44 0.67
N TYR A 108 -20.84 -26.60 -0.53
CA TYR A 108 -20.81 -25.59 -1.59
C TYR A 108 -19.39 -25.24 -2.08
N LYS A 109 -18.45 -26.21 -2.11
CA LYS A 109 -17.05 -25.95 -2.50
C LYS A 109 -16.90 -25.20 -3.82
N ASN A 110 -17.64 -25.61 -4.86
CA ASN A 110 -17.58 -24.93 -6.16
C ASN A 110 -17.98 -23.44 -6.06
N ASP A 111 -19.08 -23.14 -5.35
CA ASP A 111 -19.53 -21.76 -5.15
C ASP A 111 -18.50 -20.94 -4.33
N LEU A 112 -17.77 -21.59 -3.41
CA LEU A 112 -16.72 -20.95 -2.62
C LEU A 112 -15.47 -20.66 -3.46
N ASP A 113 -15.08 -21.59 -4.33
CA ASP A 113 -13.98 -21.38 -5.28
C ASP A 113 -14.31 -20.23 -6.25
N GLU A 114 -15.56 -20.13 -6.72
CA GLU A 114 -16.04 -19.01 -7.52
C GLU A 114 -15.96 -17.67 -6.76
N ILE A 115 -16.37 -17.63 -5.48
CA ILE A 115 -16.21 -16.43 -4.64
C ILE A 115 -14.75 -16.04 -4.50
N ILE A 116 -13.88 -17.00 -4.24
CA ILE A 116 -12.45 -16.76 -4.03
C ILE A 116 -11.85 -16.11 -5.28
N ASN A 117 -12.14 -16.67 -6.45
CA ASN A 117 -11.67 -16.14 -7.73
C ASN A 117 -12.26 -14.74 -8.00
N LEU A 118 -13.55 -14.54 -7.69
CA LEU A 118 -14.18 -13.23 -7.83
C LEU A 118 -13.50 -12.16 -6.96
N ILE A 119 -13.22 -12.48 -5.71
CA ILE A 119 -12.55 -11.57 -4.77
C ILE A 119 -11.12 -11.28 -5.23
N GLU A 120 -10.39 -12.30 -5.67
CA GLU A 120 -9.04 -12.17 -6.23
C GLU A 120 -9.03 -11.22 -7.45
N ASP A 121 -9.95 -11.43 -8.40
CA ASP A 121 -10.11 -10.61 -9.59
C ASP A 121 -10.49 -9.15 -9.29
N ILE A 122 -11.36 -8.93 -8.30
CA ILE A 122 -11.80 -7.58 -7.91
C ILE A 122 -10.65 -6.80 -7.28
N ASN A 123 -9.80 -7.46 -6.48
CA ASN A 123 -8.69 -6.80 -5.80
C ASN A 123 -7.53 -6.46 -6.73
N ASN A 124 -7.37 -7.22 -7.82
CA ASN A 124 -6.38 -6.94 -8.86
C ASN A 124 -6.81 -5.80 -9.81
N LYS A 125 -8.07 -5.35 -9.76
CA LYS A 125 -8.59 -4.28 -10.61
C LYS A 125 -8.53 -2.94 -9.90
N ASP A 126 -8.10 -1.92 -10.64
CA ASP A 126 -8.16 -0.53 -10.21
C ASP A 126 -9.56 0.04 -10.46
N ILE A 127 -10.48 -0.22 -9.52
CA ILE A 127 -11.87 0.22 -9.55
C ILE A 127 -12.28 0.89 -8.24
N SER A 128 -13.32 1.73 -8.29
CA SER A 128 -13.79 2.48 -7.13
C SER A 128 -14.34 1.55 -6.03
N LEU A 129 -14.35 2.04 -4.79
CA LEU A 129 -14.92 1.29 -3.64
C LEU A 129 -16.39 0.95 -3.86
N ASP A 130 -17.17 1.86 -4.43
CA ASP A 130 -18.58 1.62 -4.76
C ASP A 130 -18.72 0.49 -5.79
N GLU A 131 -17.86 0.47 -6.81
CA GLU A 131 -17.87 -0.58 -7.82
C GLU A 131 -17.41 -1.94 -7.24
N LYS A 132 -16.42 -1.93 -6.33
CA LYS A 132 -16.03 -3.13 -5.59
C LYS A 132 -17.20 -3.67 -4.77
N TYR A 133 -17.89 -2.81 -4.02
CA TYR A 133 -19.04 -3.20 -3.22
C TYR A 133 -20.16 -3.82 -4.07
N GLU A 134 -20.51 -3.17 -5.19
CA GLU A 134 -21.55 -3.65 -6.10
C GLU A 134 -21.24 -5.04 -6.68
N LYS A 135 -19.97 -5.34 -6.94
CA LYS A 135 -19.53 -6.66 -7.40
C LYS A 135 -19.48 -7.68 -6.26
N LEU A 136 -19.05 -7.29 -5.07
CA LEU A 136 -18.89 -8.18 -3.91
C LEU A 136 -20.21 -8.52 -3.20
N LYS A 137 -21.27 -7.73 -3.37
CA LYS A 137 -22.56 -7.99 -2.68
C LYS A 137 -23.18 -9.35 -3.03
N ILE A 138 -22.85 -9.93 -4.18
CA ILE A 138 -23.26 -11.29 -4.55
C ILE A 138 -22.80 -12.34 -3.54
N CYS A 139 -21.63 -12.14 -2.92
CA CYS A 139 -21.07 -13.03 -1.91
C CYS A 139 -21.97 -13.14 -0.67
N PHE A 140 -22.77 -12.11 -0.37
CA PHE A 140 -23.71 -12.13 0.77
C PHE A 140 -24.81 -13.19 0.63
N ASN A 141 -25.11 -13.64 -0.59
CA ASN A 141 -26.06 -14.74 -0.80
C ASN A 141 -25.53 -16.07 -0.29
N LEU A 142 -24.21 -16.28 -0.35
CA LEU A 142 -23.55 -17.49 0.11
C LEU A 142 -23.41 -17.54 1.63
N LEU A 143 -23.24 -16.38 2.29
CA LEU A 143 -23.21 -16.30 3.75
C LEU A 143 -24.41 -16.93 4.45
N LYS A 144 -25.60 -16.84 3.82
CA LYS A 144 -26.85 -17.39 4.35
C LYS A 144 -26.91 -18.92 4.29
N LYS A 145 -26.08 -19.54 3.44
CA LYS A 145 -26.08 -20.98 3.14
C LYS A 145 -24.93 -21.72 3.81
N THR A 146 -23.87 -20.99 4.16
CA THR A 146 -22.65 -21.54 4.75
C THR A 146 -22.70 -21.55 6.28
N ASP A 147 -21.88 -22.42 6.89
CA ASP A 147 -21.71 -22.43 8.34
C ASP A 147 -20.99 -21.17 8.82
N ARG A 148 -21.09 -20.90 10.13
CA ARG A 148 -20.51 -19.71 10.77
C ARG A 148 -19.04 -19.50 10.41
N LYS A 149 -18.21 -20.55 10.40
CA LYS A 149 -16.76 -20.41 10.20
C LYS A 149 -16.46 -20.02 8.76
N THR A 150 -17.09 -20.69 7.79
CA THR A 150 -16.98 -20.34 6.37
C THR A 150 -17.50 -18.93 6.09
N SER A 151 -18.64 -18.55 6.69
CA SER A 151 -19.20 -17.20 6.56
C SER A 151 -18.26 -16.12 7.10
N MET A 152 -17.52 -16.38 8.19
CA MET A 152 -16.55 -15.44 8.74
C MET A 152 -15.38 -15.20 7.78
N TYR A 153 -14.84 -16.24 7.13
CA TYR A 153 -13.79 -16.08 6.11
C TYR A 153 -14.24 -15.19 4.95
N ILE A 154 -15.45 -15.43 4.42
CA ILE A 154 -16.00 -14.64 3.32
C ILE A 154 -16.17 -13.17 3.75
N LEU A 155 -16.71 -12.92 4.95
CA LEU A 155 -16.88 -11.56 5.48
C LEU A 155 -15.55 -10.83 5.69
N GLU A 156 -14.54 -11.53 6.20
CA GLU A 156 -13.20 -10.95 6.39
C GLU A 156 -12.61 -10.51 5.04
N LEU A 157 -12.67 -11.38 4.02
CA LEU A 157 -12.17 -11.06 2.69
C LEU A 157 -12.93 -9.90 2.03
N ILE A 158 -14.26 -9.85 2.15
CA ILE A 158 -15.06 -8.71 1.67
C ILE A 158 -14.62 -7.42 2.39
N THR A 159 -14.45 -7.47 3.71
CA THR A 159 -14.05 -6.31 4.51
C THR A 159 -12.68 -5.79 4.12
N LEU A 160 -11.72 -6.69 3.89
CA LEU A 160 -10.37 -6.31 3.44
C LEU A 160 -10.39 -5.70 2.03
N SER A 161 -11.26 -6.19 1.15
CA SER A 161 -11.36 -5.71 -0.25
C SER A 161 -11.93 -4.29 -0.38
N ILE A 162 -12.70 -3.85 0.63
CA ILE A 162 -13.43 -2.57 0.63
C ILE A 162 -12.81 -1.56 1.63
N LYS A 163 -11.70 -1.93 2.30
CA LYS A 163 -10.92 -1.05 3.19
C LYS A 163 -9.79 -0.34 2.47
#